data_AF-A0A256HBA4-F1
#
_entry.id   AF-A0A256HBA4-F1
#
_cell.length_a   1.000
_cell.length_b   1.000
_cell.length_c   1.000
_cell.angle_alpha   90.00
_cell.angle_beta   90.00
_cell.angle_gamma   90.00
#
_symmetry.space_group_name_H-M   'P 1'
#
loop_
_entity.id
_entity.type
_entity.pdbx_description
1 polymer ?
#
loop_
_entity_poly.entity_id
_entity_poly.type
_entity_poly.pdbx_seq_one_letter_code
_entity_poly.pdbx_strand_id
1 'polypeptide(L)'
;MESAVLLRCPICDAVRALEGRRNEYSKQDLYSHVNTHLRGHDLNEPKMGIRKYGIVSDATEIVIPSETHQQLPIEEWTERDDTWLPDDTPSGDEGSPSAPESSVEVSSL
;
A
#
# COMPACT_ATOMS: atom_id res chain seq x y z
N MET A 1 0.92 -23.55 -3.87
CA MET A 1 1.47 -22.19 -3.98
C MET A 1 0.49 -21.39 -4.79
N GLU A 2 0.01 -20.30 -4.23
CA GLU A 2 -0.94 -19.38 -4.82
C GLU A 2 -0.29 -18.01 -4.94
N SER A 3 -0.63 -17.30 -6.02
CA SER A 3 -0.21 -15.92 -6.23
C SER A 3 -1.31 -15.00 -5.74
N ALA A 4 -0.90 -13.89 -5.12
CA ALA A 4 -1.78 -12.78 -4.82
C ALA A 4 -1.07 -11.46 -5.13
N VAL A 5 -1.85 -10.42 -5.45
CA VAL A 5 -1.36 -9.05 -5.58
C VAL A 5 -1.69 -8.28 -4.32
N LEU A 6 -0.66 -7.84 -3.61
CA LEU A 6 -0.82 -7.00 -2.43
C LEU A 6 -0.86 -5.52 -2.81
N LEU A 7 -1.91 -4.86 -2.35
CA LEU A 7 -2.09 -3.42 -2.37
C LEU A 7 -1.94 -2.86 -0.96
N ARG A 8 -1.31 -1.68 -0.86
CA ARG A 8 -1.11 -0.98 0.40
C ARG A 8 -1.57 0.47 0.28
N CYS A 9 -2.29 0.96 1.28
CA CYS A 9 -2.66 2.35 1.38
C CYS A 9 -1.55 3.12 2.10
N PRO A 10 -0.91 4.11 1.47
CA PRO A 10 0.16 4.89 2.08
C PRO A 10 -0.35 5.95 3.06
N ILE A 11 -1.67 6.08 3.23
CA ILE A 11 -2.30 7.09 4.11
C ILE A 11 -2.58 6.49 5.49
N CYS A 12 -3.12 5.27 5.55
CA CYS A 12 -3.54 4.62 6.80
C CYS A 12 -2.91 3.24 7.00
N ASP A 13 -1.91 2.89 6.19
CA ASP A 13 -1.25 1.58 6.17
C ASP A 13 -2.18 0.37 5.99
N ALA A 14 -3.42 0.57 5.54
CA ALA A 14 -4.32 -0.54 5.28
C ALA A 14 -3.83 -1.36 4.09
N VAL A 15 -3.98 -2.68 4.17
CA VAL A 15 -3.59 -3.62 3.13
C VAL A 15 -4.81 -4.35 2.57
N ARG A 16 -4.69 -4.75 1.31
CA ARG A 16 -5.66 -5.63 0.65
C ARG A 16 -4.94 -6.55 -0.31
N ALA A 17 -5.32 -7.82 -0.31
CA ALA A 17 -4.85 -8.79 -1.28
C ALA A 17 -5.88 -8.99 -2.39
N LEU A 18 -5.42 -9.23 -3.61
CA LEU A 18 -6.24 -9.65 -4.75
C LEU A 18 -5.75 -11.01 -5.23
N GLU A 19 -6.65 -11.96 -5.44
CA GLU A 19 -6.27 -13.32 -5.87
C GLU A 19 -5.64 -13.31 -7.28
N GLY A 20 -4.61 -14.12 -7.50
CA GLY A 20 -3.97 -14.25 -8.81
C GLY A 20 -2.69 -13.41 -8.95
N ARG A 21 -2.22 -13.31 -10.19
CA ARG A 21 -0.91 -12.76 -10.55
C ARG A 21 -1.02 -11.29 -10.92
N ARG A 22 0.08 -10.55 -10.76
CA ARG A 22 0.12 -9.12 -11.06
C ARG A 22 -0.18 -8.79 -12.52
N ASN A 23 0.16 -9.68 -13.45
CA ASN A 23 -0.06 -9.51 -14.88
C ASN A 23 -1.51 -9.76 -15.32
N GLU A 24 -2.34 -10.37 -14.47
CA GLU A 24 -3.77 -10.58 -14.73
C GLU A 24 -4.58 -9.30 -14.49
N TYR A 25 -4.03 -8.35 -13.72
CA TYR A 25 -4.66 -7.07 -13.42
C TYR A 25 -4.13 -5.95 -14.30
N SER A 26 -5.05 -5.31 -15.04
CA SER A 26 -4.71 -4.07 -15.74
C SER A 26 -4.44 -2.95 -14.73
N LYS A 27 -3.75 -1.90 -15.18
CA LYS A 27 -3.59 -0.69 -14.37
C LYS A 27 -4.96 -0.14 -13.96
N GLN A 28 -5.94 -0.11 -14.86
CA GLN A 28 -7.26 0.44 -14.56
C GLN A 28 -8.04 -0.37 -13.51
N ASP A 29 -7.87 -1.69 -13.49
CA ASP A 29 -8.50 -2.56 -12.50
C ASP A 29 -7.93 -2.28 -11.11
N LEU A 30 -6.61 -2.26 -10.97
CA LEU A 30 -5.95 -1.91 -9.71
C LEU A 30 -6.32 -0.51 -9.22
N TYR A 31 -6.40 0.46 -10.14
CA TYR A 31 -6.89 1.80 -9.81
C TYR A 31 -8.31 1.76 -9.21
N SER A 32 -9.19 0.91 -9.70
CA SER A 32 -10.57 0.80 -9.21
C SER A 32 -10.64 0.21 -7.80
N HIS A 33 -9.82 -0.82 -7.51
CA HIS A 33 -9.68 -1.40 -6.17
C HIS A 33 -9.17 -0.38 -5.15
N VAL A 34 -8.13 0.38 -5.50
CA VAL A 34 -7.54 1.41 -4.62
C VAL A 34 -8.46 2.61 -4.46
N ASN A 35 -9.05 3.10 -5.55
CA ASN A 35 -9.89 4.30 -5.52
C ASN A 35 -11.14 4.14 -4.64
N THR A 36 -11.68 2.93 -4.52
CA THR A 36 -12.82 2.65 -3.64
C THR A 36 -12.46 2.92 -2.17
N HIS A 37 -11.28 2.47 -1.73
CA HIS A 37 -10.80 2.73 -0.37
C HIS A 37 -10.40 4.19 -0.17
N LEU A 38 -9.70 4.80 -1.14
CA LEU A 38 -9.26 6.19 -1.03
C LEU A 38 -10.39 7.22 -0.98
N ARG A 39 -11.61 6.87 -1.43
CA ARG A 39 -12.80 7.71 -1.22
C ARG A 39 -13.22 7.81 0.24
N GLY A 40 -12.81 6.85 1.08
CA GLY A 40 -13.00 6.90 2.52
C GLY A 40 -12.01 7.83 3.23
N HIS A 41 -10.90 8.18 2.56
CA HIS A 41 -10.00 9.23 3.02
C HIS A 41 -10.54 10.58 2.57
N ASP A 42 -10.48 11.60 3.42
CA ASP A 42 -10.91 12.98 3.14
C ASP A 42 -9.93 13.69 2.17
N LEU A 43 -9.70 13.07 1.02
CA LEU A 43 -8.84 13.57 -0.04
C LEU A 43 -9.67 14.40 -1.00
N ASN A 44 -9.26 15.65 -1.19
CA ASN A 44 -9.82 16.52 -2.23
C ASN A 44 -9.74 15.85 -3.63
N GLU A 45 -8.68 15.08 -3.90
CA GLU A 45 -8.49 14.38 -5.18
C GLU A 45 -7.85 12.98 -5.02
N PRO A 46 -8.66 11.91 -4.84
CA PRO A 46 -8.16 10.55 -4.62
C PRO A 46 -7.25 10.04 -5.76
N LYS A 47 -7.59 10.36 -7.02
CA LYS A 47 -6.79 9.98 -8.21
C LYS A 47 -5.37 10.58 -8.19
N MET A 48 -5.22 11.79 -7.67
CA MET A 48 -3.91 12.42 -7.50
C MET A 48 -3.13 11.72 -6.39
N GLY A 49 -3.80 11.30 -5.31
CA GLY A 49 -3.22 10.45 -4.27
C GLY A 49 -2.62 9.15 -4.83
N ILE A 50 -3.38 8.40 -5.65
CA ILE A 50 -2.91 7.14 -6.26
C ILE A 50 -1.65 7.36 -7.09
N ARG A 51 -1.60 8.44 -7.88
CA ARG A 51 -0.45 8.75 -8.74
C ARG A 51 0.75 9.23 -7.92
N LYS A 52 0.51 10.13 -6.97
CA LYS A 52 1.54 10.74 -6.12
C LYS A 52 2.26 9.67 -5.30
N TYR A 53 1.52 8.72 -4.75
CA TYR A 53 2.06 7.70 -3.86
C TYR A 53 2.32 6.35 -4.51
N GLY A 54 2.34 6.27 -5.85
CA GLY A 54 2.80 5.07 -6.53
C GLY A 54 1.96 3.79 -6.33
N ILE A 55 0.83 3.82 -5.60
CA ILE A 55 0.13 2.63 -5.05
C ILE A 55 -0.04 1.48 -6.06
N VAL A 56 -0.39 1.79 -7.31
CA VAL A 56 -0.61 0.77 -8.36
C VAL A 56 0.70 0.30 -9.01
N SER A 57 1.71 1.15 -9.03
CA SER A 57 3.08 0.79 -9.41
C SER A 57 3.75 -0.07 -8.34
N ASP A 58 3.43 0.17 -7.07
CA ASP A 58 4.00 -0.52 -5.90
C ASP A 58 3.24 -1.81 -5.56
N ALA A 59 2.15 -2.10 -6.29
CA ALA A 59 1.39 -3.34 -6.16
C ALA A 59 2.31 -4.54 -6.40
N THR A 60 2.50 -5.35 -5.36
CA THR A 60 3.51 -6.41 -5.32
C THR A 60 2.86 -7.77 -5.48
N GLU A 61 3.39 -8.63 -6.35
CA GLU A 61 2.99 -10.05 -6.39
C GLU A 61 3.69 -10.80 -5.26
N ILE A 62 2.92 -11.52 -4.45
CA ILE A 62 3.41 -12.43 -3.43
C ILE A 62 3.01 -13.86 -3.81
N VAL A 63 3.87 -14.82 -3.50
CA VAL A 63 3.61 -16.25 -3.71
C VAL A 63 3.67 -16.95 -2.37
N ILE A 64 2.55 -17.56 -1.96
CA ILE A 64 2.40 -18.15 -0.63
C ILE A 64 1.83 -19.57 -0.69
N PRO A 65 2.01 -20.37 0.37
CA PRO A 65 1.31 -21.65 0.52
C PRO A 65 -0.21 -21.47 0.45
N SER A 66 -0.90 -22.41 -0.20
CA SER A 66 -2.36 -22.37 -0.35
C SER A 66 -3.09 -22.42 1.00
N GLU A 67 -2.51 -23.10 1.99
CA GLU A 67 -3.04 -23.15 3.36
C GLU A 67 -3.06 -21.78 4.06
N THR A 68 -2.11 -20.90 3.73
CA THR A 68 -2.01 -19.55 4.29
C THR A 68 -2.74 -18.51 3.44
N HIS A 69 -3.13 -18.85 2.21
CA HIS A 69 -3.80 -17.91 1.31
C HIS A 69 -5.13 -17.39 1.85
N GLN A 70 -5.85 -18.22 2.60
CA GLN A 70 -7.10 -17.84 3.28
C GLN A 70 -6.91 -16.80 4.39
N GLN A 71 -5.66 -16.56 4.84
CA GLN A 71 -5.37 -15.57 5.86
C GLN A 71 -5.13 -14.17 5.26
N LEU A 72 -5.03 -14.05 3.94
CA LEU A 72 -4.86 -12.77 3.27
C LEU A 72 -6.15 -11.94 3.34
N PRO A 73 -6.04 -10.60 3.41
CA PRO A 73 -7.18 -9.68 3.43
C PRO A 73 -7.77 -9.52 2.01
N ILE A 74 -8.46 -10.56 1.52
CA ILE A 74 -8.99 -10.61 0.14
C ILE A 74 -10.31 -9.82 0.02
N GLU A 75 -11.17 -9.96 1.02
CA GLU A 75 -12.53 -9.41 0.99
C GLU A 75 -12.52 -7.87 1.05
N GLU A 76 -11.79 -7.30 2.01
CA GLU A 76 -11.77 -5.86 2.26
C GLU A 76 -10.40 -5.34 2.70
N TRP A 77 -10.29 -4.01 2.76
CA TRP A 77 -9.09 -3.34 3.26
C TRP A 77 -9.02 -3.45 4.78
N THR A 78 -7.93 -3.97 5.31
CA THR A 78 -7.73 -4.17 6.75
C THR A 78 -6.45 -3.48 7.21
N GLU A 79 -6.40 -3.06 8.47
CA GLU A 79 -5.17 -2.52 9.07
C GLU A 79 -4.05 -3.56 9.01
N ARG A 80 -2.85 -3.12 8.63
CA ARG A 80 -1.69 -4.02 8.46
C ARG A 80 -1.34 -4.74 9.76
N ASP A 81 -1.39 -4.05 10.89
CA ASP A 81 -0.98 -4.60 12.18
C ASP A 81 -1.93 -5.70 12.69
N ASP A 82 -3.19 -5.67 12.24
CA ASP A 82 -4.20 -6.69 12.56
C ASP A 82 -4.25 -7.82 11.52
N THR A 83 -3.40 -7.76 10.48
CA THR A 83 -3.42 -8.68 9.35
C THR A 83 -2.15 -9.50 9.28
N TRP A 84 -2.31 -10.82 9.11
CA TRP A 84 -1.17 -11.66 8.78
C TRP A 84 -0.66 -11.38 7.35
N LEU A 85 0.65 -11.16 7.20
CA LEU A 85 1.33 -10.96 5.93
C LEU A 85 2.61 -11.81 5.88
N PRO A 86 3.06 -12.27 4.70
CA PRO A 86 4.32 -12.99 4.58
C PRO A 86 5.53 -12.09 4.91
N ASP A 87 6.60 -12.68 5.45
CA ASP A 87 7.79 -11.94 5.94
C ASP A 87 8.45 -11.08 4.86
N ASP A 88 8.39 -11.49 3.59
CA ASP A 88 8.98 -10.77 2.45
C ASP A 88 8.14 -9.56 2.00
N THR A 89 7.05 -9.23 2.70
CA THR A 89 6.17 -8.13 2.33
C THR A 89 6.81 -6.79 2.70
N PRO A 90 7.10 -5.91 1.73
CA PRO A 90 7.75 -4.63 2.01
C PRO A 90 6.93 -3.82 3.03
N SER A 91 7.52 -3.58 4.19
CA SER A 91 7.09 -2.56 5.15
C SER A 91 7.55 -1.23 4.56
N GLY A 92 6.77 -0.64 3.66
CA GLY A 92 7.20 0.53 2.88
C GLY A 92 7.41 1.79 3.73
N ASP A 93 8.52 1.79 4.45
CA ASP A 93 9.16 2.91 5.11
C ASP A 93 10.42 3.28 4.31
N GLU A 94 10.22 3.57 3.02
CA GLU A 94 11.24 4.18 2.18
C GLU A 94 10.72 5.57 1.78
N GLY A 95 11.01 6.55 2.62
CA GLY A 95 11.05 7.96 2.24
C GLY A 95 9.89 8.83 2.70
N SER A 96 9.73 9.00 4.01
CA SER A 96 9.48 10.37 4.49
C SER A 96 10.75 11.17 4.22
N PRO A 97 10.73 12.23 3.38
CA PRO A 97 11.79 13.22 3.45
C PRO A 97 11.61 13.91 4.80
N SER A 98 12.29 13.41 5.83
CA SER A 98 12.59 14.20 7.02
C SER A 98 13.36 15.40 6.52
N ALA A 99 12.65 16.52 6.30
CA ALA A 99 13.28 17.80 6.11
C ALA A 99 14.22 18.00 7.31
N PRO A 100 15.51 18.29 7.10
CA PRO A 100 16.38 18.61 8.22
C PRO A 100 15.78 19.84 8.90
N GLU A 101 15.44 19.68 10.17
CA GLU A 101 15.07 20.78 11.04
C GLU A 101 16.22 21.79 10.96
N SER A 102 15.94 22.93 10.30
CA SER A 102 16.88 24.03 10.16
C SER A 102 17.11 24.62 11.54
N SER A 103 18.04 23.99 12.27
CA SER A 103 18.64 24.51 13.48
C SER A 103 19.53 25.69 13.09
N VAL A 104 18.92 26.85 12.93
CA VAL A 104 19.65 28.13 12.95
C VAL A 104 19.64 28.63 14.38
N GLU A 105 20.48 28.02 15.19
CA GLU A 105 21.06 28.70 16.34
C GLU A 105 22.44 29.20 15.91
N VAL A 106 22.59 30.51 15.71
CA VAL A 106 23.77 31.20 16.26
C VAL A 106 23.43 32.66 16.55
N SER A 107 23.56 32.99 17.82
CA SER A 107 23.49 34.33 18.37
C SER A 107 24.71 35.17 17.98
N SER A 108 24.47 36.49 17.95
CA SER A 108 25.36 37.65 18.05
C SER A 108 26.88 37.46 18.13
N LEU A 109 27.59 38.28 17.33
CA LEU A 109 28.70 39.13 17.79
C LEU A 109 28.75 40.41 16.92
#